data_AF-A0A6B1HCB5-F1
#
_entry.id   AF-A0A6B1HCB5-F1
#
_cell.length_a   1.000
_cell.length_b   1.000
_cell.length_c   1.000
_cell.angle_alpha   90.00
_cell.angle_beta   90.00
_cell.angle_gamma   90.00
#
_symmetry.space_group_name_H-M   'P 1'
#
loop_
_entity.id
_entity.type
_entity.pdbx_description
1 polymer ?
#
loop_
_entity_poly.entity_id
_entity_poly.type
_entity_poly.pdbx_seq_one_letter_code
_entity_poly.pdbx_strand_id
1 'polypeptide(L)' 'MLDEPARKAARELALVYQCSTSEGIRRAILRQRDAVLGIPPAQREERVRALERLFELFEGHDAEDEIRRLKDQDEGF' A
#
# COMPACT_ATOMS: atom_id res chain seq x y z
N MET A 1 -12.39 20.68 -8.08
CA MET A 1 -12.48 20.01 -9.40
C MET A 1 -11.12 20.15 -10.09
N LEU A 2 -10.61 19.08 -10.71
CA LEU A 2 -9.39 19.15 -11.52
C LEU A 2 -9.65 19.91 -12.82
N ASP A 3 -8.70 20.73 -13.24
CA ASP A 3 -8.71 21.36 -14.55
C ASP A 3 -8.53 20.30 -15.66
N GLU A 4 -8.84 20.69 -16.90
CA GLU A 4 -8.79 19.76 -18.03
C GLU A 4 -7.39 19.20 -18.30
N PRO A 5 -6.29 19.97 -18.16
CA PRO A 5 -4.94 19.43 -18.24
C PRO A 5 -4.65 18.34 -17.19
N ALA A 6 -4.99 18.57 -15.90
CA ALA A 6 -4.77 17.57 -14.87
C ALA A 6 -5.63 16.32 -15.08
N ARG A 7 -6.84 16.48 -15.62
CA ARG A 7 -7.72 15.36 -15.95
C ARG A 7 -7.17 14.50 -17.09
N LYS A 8 -6.59 15.13 -18.11
CA LYS A 8 -5.90 14.43 -19.21
C LYS A 8 -4.68 13.67 -18.69
N ALA A 9 -3.82 14.32 -17.91
CA ALA A 9 -2.65 13.68 -17.31
C ALA A 9 -3.03 12.48 -16.41
N ALA A 10 -4.10 12.61 -15.62
CA ALA A 10 -4.60 11.51 -14.78
C ALA A 10 -5.05 10.29 -15.61
N ARG A 11 -5.72 10.51 -16.75
CA ARG A 11 -6.12 9.43 -17.67
C ARG A 11 -4.91 8.77 -18.33
N GLU A 12 -3.92 9.56 -18.75
CA GLU A 12 -2.68 9.04 -19.33
C GLU A 12 -1.89 8.19 -18.32
N LEU A 13 -1.76 8.65 -17.07
CA LEU A 13 -1.14 7.87 -15.99
C LEU A 13 -1.85 6.54 -15.76
N ALA A 14 -3.17 6.54 -15.78
CA ALA A 14 -3.96 5.32 -15.60
C ALA A 14 -3.77 4.31 -16.73
N LEU A 15 -3.65 4.80 -17.98
CA LEU A 15 -3.29 3.96 -19.13
C LEU A 15 -1.90 3.35 -18.99
N VAL A 16 -0.90 4.16 -18.61
CA VAL A 16 0.48 3.69 -18.41
C VAL A 16 0.56 2.64 -17.30
N TYR A 17 -0.19 2.82 -16.21
CA TYR A 17 -0.20 1.88 -15.09
C TYR A 17 -1.22 0.73 -15.23
N GLN A 18 -2.00 0.70 -16.32
CA GLN A 18 -3.10 -0.25 -16.55
C GLN A 18 -4.03 -0.37 -15.33
N CYS A 19 -4.41 0.78 -14.75
CA CYS A 19 -5.27 0.84 -13.56
C CYS A 19 -6.40 1.85 -13.74
N SER A 20 -7.25 2.00 -12.71
CA SER A 20 -8.26 3.06 -12.71
C SER A 20 -7.60 4.45 -12.65
N THR A 21 -8.33 5.48 -13.10
CA THR A 21 -7.89 6.89 -13.01
C THR A 21 -7.55 7.30 -11.58
N SER A 22 -8.37 6.90 -10.61
CA SER A 22 -8.15 7.19 -9.19
C SER A 22 -6.85 6.56 -8.66
N GLU A 23 -6.56 5.32 -9.05
CA GLU A 23 -5.32 4.64 -8.65
C GLU A 23 -4.10 5.24 -9.36
N GLY A 24 -4.22 5.67 -10.62
CA GLY A 24 -3.18 6.39 -11.34
C GLY A 24 -2.80 7.70 -10.65
N ILE A 25 -3.80 8.49 -10.24
CA ILE A 25 -3.60 9.72 -9.44
C ILE A 25 -2.94 9.38 -8.09
N ARG A 26 -3.45 8.39 -7.37
CA ARG A 26 -2.91 7.97 -6.07
C ARG A 26 -1.43 7.63 -6.18
N ARG A 27 -1.04 6.83 -7.18
CA ARG A 27 0.36 6.45 -7.43
C ARG A 27 1.23 7.66 -7.74
N ALA A 28 0.74 8.62 -8.51
CA ALA A 28 1.47 9.85 -8.81
C ALA A 28 1.71 10.72 -7.57
N ILE A 29 0.70 10.88 -6.71
CA ILE A 29 0.81 11.62 -5.45
C ILE A 29 1.83 10.95 -4.52
N LEU A 30 1.76 9.62 -4.38
CA LEU A 30 2.72 8.88 -3.54
C LEU A 30 4.16 9.02 -4.06
N ARG A 31 4.37 8.91 -5.37
CA ARG A 31 5.70 9.12 -5.98
C ARG A 31 6.22 10.54 -5.72
N GLN A 32 5.37 11.56 -5.88
CA GLN A 32 5.76 12.94 -5.60
C GLN A 32 6.11 13.15 -4.13
N ARG A 33 5.29 12.60 -3.21
CA ARG A 33 5.57 12.65 -1.77
C ARG A 33 6.91 12.00 -1.44
N ASP A 34 7.16 10.80 -1.97
CA ASP A 34 8.39 10.06 -1.69
C ASP A 34 9.61 10.81 -2.23
N ALA A 35 9.51 11.44 -3.41
CA ALA A 35 10.55 12.30 -3.96
C ALA A 35 10.83 13.53 -3.08
N VAL A 36 9.79 14.20 -2.57
CA VAL A 36 9.93 15.36 -1.67
C VAL A 36 10.56 14.97 -0.34
N LEU A 37 10.22 13.79 0.19
CA LEU A 37 10.76 13.27 1.45
C LEU A 37 12.12 12.55 1.29
N GLY A 38 12.65 12.45 0.08
CA GLY A 38 13.91 11.75 -0.19
C GLY A 38 13.86 10.24 0.04
N ILE A 39 12.68 9.62 -0.03
CA ILE A 39 12.50 8.18 0.18
C ILE A 39 12.95 7.43 -1.08
N PRO A 40 13.96 6.54 -1.00
CA PRO A 40 14.41 5.78 -2.15
C PRO A 40 13.33 4.80 -2.65
N PRO A 41 13.20 4.58 -3.97
CA PRO A 41 12.26 3.60 -4.53
C PRO A 41 12.43 2.18 -3.95
N ALA A 42 13.67 1.76 -3.71
CA ALA A 42 13.98 0.45 -3.12
C ALA A 42 13.33 0.24 -1.75
N GLN A 43 13.27 1.29 -0.93
CA GLN A 43 12.65 1.25 0.40
C GLN A 43 11.12 1.12 0.30
N ARG A 44 10.52 1.72 -0.73
CA ARG A 44 9.09 1.55 -1.03
C ARG A 44 8.79 0.11 -1.44
N GLU A 45 9.61 -0.49 -2.30
CA GLU A 45 9.44 -1.88 -2.70
C GLU A 45 9.61 -2.85 -1.53
N GLU A 46 10.58 -2.61 -0.65
CA GLU A 46 10.76 -3.40 0.56
C GLU A 46 9.52 -3.36 1.45
N ARG A 47 8.93 -2.17 1.64
CA ARG A 47 7.68 -2.02 2.38
C ARG A 47 6.52 -2.77 1.74
N VAL A 48 6.39 -2.72 0.41
CA VAL A 48 5.33 -3.47 -0.30
C VAL A 48 5.52 -4.97 -0.10
N ARG A 49 6.74 -5.49 -0.29
CA ARG A 49 7.05 -6.92 -0.08
C ARG A 49 6.79 -7.36 1.37
N ALA A 50 7.12 -6.51 2.35
CA ALA A 50 6.84 -6.81 3.75
C ALA A 50 5.32 -6.90 4.02
N LEU A 51 4.53 -5.98 3.45
CA LEU A 51 3.08 -6.00 3.58
C LEU A 51 2.44 -7.20 2.88
N GLU A 52 2.90 -7.56 1.68
CA GLU A 52 2.42 -8.75 0.96
C GLU A 52 2.67 -10.02 1.78
N ARG A 53 3.88 -10.19 2.32
CA ARG A 53 4.21 -11.32 3.21
C ARG A 53 3.35 -11.33 4.47
N LEU A 54 3.09 -10.17 5.07
CA LEU A 54 2.19 -10.09 6.21
C LEU A 54 0.78 -10.54 5.82
N PHE A 55 0.24 -10.08 4.69
CA PHE A 55 -1.08 -10.52 4.24
C PHE A 55 -1.13 -12.02 3.97
N GLU A 56 -0.10 -12.60 3.34
CA GLU A 56 0.00 -14.06 3.15
C GLU A 56 0.05 -14.81 4.48
N LEU A 57 0.85 -14.33 5.45
CA LEU A 57 0.98 -14.95 6.77
C LEU A 57 -0.31 -14.86 7.60
N PHE A 58 -1.16 -13.87 7.34
CA PHE A 58 -2.41 -13.64 8.06
C PHE A 58 -3.66 -14.01 7.25
N GLU A 59 -3.52 -14.50 6.02
CA GLU A 59 -4.65 -14.91 5.19
C GLU A 59 -5.36 -16.12 5.80
N GLY A 60 -6.65 -16.00 6.05
CA GLY A 60 -7.45 -17.05 6.69
C GLY A 60 -7.23 -17.18 8.20
N HIS A 61 -6.43 -16.32 8.82
CA HIS A 61 -6.31 -16.24 10.28
C HIS A 61 -7.39 -15.32 10.87
N ASP A 62 -8.10 -15.82 11.88
CA ASP A 62 -8.96 -14.99 12.73
C ASP A 62 -8.09 -14.28 13.75
N ALA A 63 -8.10 -12.95 13.67
CA ALA A 63 -7.28 -12.10 14.53
C ALA A 63 -7.68 -12.20 16.02
N GLU A 64 -8.96 -12.40 16.32
CA GLU A 64 -9.43 -12.51 17.71
C GLU A 64 -8.99 -13.84 18.32
N ASP A 65 -9.08 -14.92 17.55
CA ASP A 65 -8.59 -16.25 17.92
C ASP A 65 -7.08 -16.26 18.13
N GLU A 66 -6.32 -15.60 17.26
CA GLU A 66 -4.87 -15.49 17.38
C GLU A 66 -4.46 -14.70 18.62
N ILE A 67 -5.11 -13.56 18.88
CA ILE A 67 -4.85 -12.76 20.10
C ILE A 67 -5.19 -13.56 21.36
N ARG A 68 -6.27 -14.33 21.35
CA ARG A 68 -6.63 -15.20 22.47
C ARG A 68 -5.57 -16.29 22.70
N ARG A 69 -5.12 -16.98 21.64
CA ARG A 69 -4.03 -17.97 21.74
C ARG A 69 -2.74 -17.38 22.31
N LEU A 70 -2.36 -16.17 21.87
CA LEU A 70 -1.16 -15.50 22.38
C LEU A 70 -1.28 -15.12 23.86
N LYS A 71 -2.45 -14.62 24.29
CA LYS A 71 -2.71 -14.32 25.70
C LYS A 71 -2.71 -15.57 26.58
N ASP A 72 -3.28 -16.67 26.11
CA ASP A 72 -3.26 -17.95 26.83
C ASP A 72 -1.82 -18.51 26.98
N GLN A 73 -0.93 -18.23 26.02
CA GLN A 73 0.49 -18.58 26.10
C GLN A 73 1.26 -17.67 27.07
N ASP A 74 0.91 -16.39 27.14
CA ASP A 74 1.53 -15.42 28.05
C ASP A 74 1.10 -15.62 29.52
N GLU A 75 -0.15 -16.05 29.79
CA GLU A 75 -0.63 -16.39 31.14
C GLU A 75 -0.01 -17.69 31.69
N GLY A 76 0.71 -18.45 30.85
CA GLY A 76 1.44 -19.67 31.21
C GLY A 76 2.84 -19.46 31.82
N PHE A 77 3.29 -18.21 32.00
CA PHE A 77 4.59 -17.84 32.58
C PHE A 77 4.51 -17.30 34.01
#